data_AF-A0A2E8RKN8-F1
#
_entry.id   AF-A0A2E8RKN8-F1
#
_cell.length_a   1.000
_cell.length_b   1.000
_cell.length_c   1.000
_cell.angle_alpha   90.00
_cell.angle_beta   90.00
_cell.angle_gamma   90.00
#
_symmetry.space_group_name_H-M   'P 1'
#
loop_
_entity.id
_entity.type
_entity.pdbx_description
1 polymer ?
#
loop_
_entity_poly.entity_id
_entity_poly.type
_entity_poly.pdbx_seq_one_letter_code
_entity_poly.pdbx_strand_id
1 'polypeptide(L)'
;MNVVLGLDISTSCTGWCVIYQNDHQNVSRVELGFIPLSKLSGSYSKAQRVLEELQMIYDGHKIDEIYIEENLQTFKTGLSSAKTLASLARFNGIVSYLSEQVFGLSPVFLNVNSARKSVGIKLIKKRNGGKPTKEQVFDWVDDDLCQMSHTKQWPMKTMKSGPRKGQVILDPRTYDMTDAYVIARAGLLI
;
A
#
# COMPACT_ATOMS: atom_id res chain seq x y z
N MET A 1 -1.14 -13.20 -19.46
CA MET A 1 -0.98 -13.05 -17.99
C MET A 1 -0.11 -11.85 -17.72
N ASN A 2 -0.68 -10.84 -17.08
CA ASN A 2 -0.06 -9.58 -16.70
C ASN A 2 0.20 -9.60 -15.18
N VAL A 3 1.34 -9.10 -14.73
CA VAL A 3 1.70 -9.05 -13.31
C VAL A 3 2.02 -7.63 -12.87
N VAL A 4 1.23 -7.13 -11.93
CA VAL A 4 1.27 -5.73 -11.52
C VAL A 4 1.72 -5.58 -10.08
N LEU A 5 2.64 -4.64 -9.82
CA LEU A 5 3.09 -4.24 -8.50
C LEU A 5 2.44 -2.91 -8.08
N GLY A 6 1.75 -2.88 -6.96
CA GLY A 6 1.30 -1.66 -6.29
C GLY A 6 2.12 -1.36 -5.05
N LEU A 7 2.48 -0.09 -4.83
CA LEU A 7 3.21 0.37 -3.65
C LEU A 7 2.48 1.53 -2.94
N ASP A 8 2.32 1.41 -1.62
CA ASP A 8 1.98 2.52 -0.72
C ASP A 8 3.23 2.90 0.10
N ILE A 9 3.90 3.97 -0.30
CA ILE A 9 5.22 4.32 0.22
C ILE A 9 5.11 5.30 1.39
N SER A 10 5.57 4.87 2.55
CA SER A 10 5.68 5.74 3.73
C SER A 10 6.97 5.49 4.52
N THR A 11 7.41 6.51 5.24
CA THR A 11 8.64 6.45 6.05
C THR A 11 8.52 5.56 7.29
N SER A 12 7.31 5.13 7.68
CA SER A 12 7.09 4.25 8.85
C SER A 12 6.83 2.81 8.46
N CYS A 13 6.16 2.60 7.34
CA CYS A 13 5.77 1.31 6.80
C CYS A 13 5.47 1.51 5.32
N THR A 14 6.00 0.65 4.44
CA THR A 14 5.64 0.66 3.02
C THR A 14 4.85 -0.60 2.72
N GLY A 15 3.63 -0.47 2.20
CA GLY A 15 2.83 -1.59 1.73
C GLY A 15 3.20 -1.98 0.30
N TRP A 16 3.08 -3.26 -0.03
CA TRP A 16 3.21 -3.74 -1.40
C TRP A 16 2.13 -4.77 -1.73
N CYS A 17 1.73 -4.80 -3.00
CA CYS A 17 0.78 -5.75 -3.56
C CYS A 17 1.26 -6.23 -4.93
N VAL A 18 1.27 -7.54 -5.17
CA VAL A 18 1.45 -8.13 -6.49
C VAL A 18 0.14 -8.78 -6.91
N ILE A 19 -0.37 -8.38 -8.08
CA ILE A 19 -1.60 -8.93 -8.67
C ILE A 19 -1.26 -9.63 -9.98
N TYR A 20 -1.69 -10.87 -10.11
CA TYR A 20 -1.64 -11.64 -11.34
C TYR A 20 -3.00 -11.56 -12.02
N GLN A 21 -3.02 -11.04 -13.24
CA GLN A 21 -4.22 -10.88 -14.06
C GLN A 21 -4.13 -11.74 -15.32
N ASN A 22 -5.20 -12.47 -15.62
CA ASN A 22 -5.33 -13.22 -16.86
C ASN A 22 -6.03 -12.37 -17.93
N ASP A 23 -6.09 -12.86 -19.17
CA ASP A 23 -6.45 -12.10 -20.38
C ASP A 23 -7.91 -11.57 -20.44
N HIS A 24 -8.71 -11.78 -19.39
CA HIS A 24 -10.11 -11.34 -19.26
C HIS A 24 -10.36 -10.47 -18.00
N GLN A 25 -9.37 -9.73 -17.53
CA GLN A 25 -9.42 -8.93 -16.30
C GLN A 25 -9.57 -9.73 -14.99
N ASN A 26 -9.70 -11.06 -15.06
CA ASN A 26 -9.79 -11.92 -13.90
C ASN A 26 -8.44 -11.97 -13.16
N VAL A 27 -8.48 -11.59 -11.89
CA VAL A 27 -7.33 -11.73 -10.98
C VAL A 27 -7.23 -13.18 -10.53
N SER A 28 -6.11 -13.81 -10.87
CA SER A 28 -5.84 -15.22 -10.59
C SER A 28 -5.06 -15.43 -9.30
N ARG A 29 -4.23 -14.46 -8.91
CA ARG A 29 -3.44 -14.48 -7.67
C ARG A 29 -3.23 -13.08 -7.12
N VAL A 30 -3.28 -12.95 -5.79
CA VAL A 30 -2.90 -11.73 -5.07
C VAL A 30 -1.91 -12.05 -3.96
N GLU A 31 -0.80 -11.32 -3.93
CA GLU A 31 0.19 -11.36 -2.85
C GLU A 31 0.34 -9.97 -2.26
N LEU A 32 0.41 -9.90 -0.93
CA LEU A 32 0.41 -8.65 -0.19
C LEU A 32 1.38 -8.79 0.97
N GLY A 33 2.14 -7.72 1.21
CA GLY A 33 3.05 -7.61 2.33
C GLY A 33 3.32 -6.15 2.71
N PHE A 34 4.14 -5.98 3.73
CA PHE A 34 4.53 -4.66 4.21
C PHE A 34 5.99 -4.68 4.65
N ILE A 35 6.59 -3.50 4.63
CA ILE A 35 7.98 -3.26 4.97
C ILE A 35 8.02 -2.37 6.22
N PRO A 36 8.31 -2.91 7.41
CA PRO A 36 8.32 -2.11 8.63
C PRO A 36 9.58 -1.24 8.70
N LEU A 37 9.42 0.08 8.63
CA LEU A 37 10.53 1.05 8.60
C LEU A 37 10.65 1.88 9.88
N SER A 38 9.68 1.79 10.78
CA SER A 38 9.58 2.62 11.99
C SER A 38 10.75 2.48 12.97
N LYS A 39 11.45 1.35 12.94
CA LYS A 39 12.63 1.09 13.80
C LYS A 39 13.96 1.54 13.17
N LEU A 40 13.95 1.95 11.90
CA LEU A 40 15.14 2.39 11.19
C LEU A 40 15.28 3.91 11.27
N SER A 41 16.51 4.40 11.40
CA SER A 41 16.83 5.82 11.50
C SER A 41 17.36 6.38 10.17
N GLY A 42 16.78 7.49 9.71
CA GLY A 42 17.19 8.15 8.47
C GLY A 42 16.52 7.59 7.22
N SER A 43 16.45 8.39 6.15
CA SER A 43 15.79 8.01 4.90
C SER A 43 16.57 6.96 4.11
N TYR A 44 17.91 7.00 4.15
CA TYR A 44 18.74 6.09 3.35
C TYR A 44 18.74 4.67 3.88
N SER A 45 18.81 4.46 5.20
CA SER A 45 18.71 3.11 5.79
C SER A 45 17.34 2.48 5.51
N LYS A 46 16.28 3.29 5.54
CA LYS A 46 14.93 2.87 5.15
C LYS A 46 14.85 2.53 3.68
N ALA A 47 15.44 3.35 2.82
CA ALA A 47 15.47 3.11 1.38
C ALA A 47 16.23 1.83 1.04
N GLN A 48 17.36 1.57 1.72
CA GLN A 48 18.10 0.32 1.60
C GLN A 48 17.25 -0.89 1.97
N ARG A 49 16.51 -0.82 3.09
CA ARG A 49 15.59 -1.89 3.49
C ARG A 49 14.43 -2.09 2.51
N VAL A 50 13.99 -1.03 1.82
CA VAL A 50 13.00 -1.15 0.74
C VAL A 50 13.63 -1.79 -0.49
N LEU A 51 14.84 -1.38 -0.89
CA LEU A 51 15.58 -1.97 -2.02
C LEU A 51 15.73 -3.49 -1.88
N GLU A 52 16.10 -3.97 -0.69
CA GLU A 52 16.22 -5.40 -0.40
C GLU A 52 14.90 -6.16 -0.66
N GLU A 53 13.75 -5.55 -0.34
CA GLU A 53 12.45 -6.17 -0.64
C GLU A 53 12.07 -6.08 -2.11
N LEU A 54 12.35 -4.95 -2.76
CA LEU A 54 12.09 -4.82 -4.18
C LEU A 54 12.88 -5.88 -4.97
N GLN A 55 14.11 -6.17 -4.55
CA GLN A 55 14.92 -7.26 -5.13
C GLN A 55 14.30 -8.64 -4.88
N MET A 56 13.82 -8.93 -3.66
CA MET A 56 13.12 -10.18 -3.38
C MET A 56 11.82 -10.32 -4.19
N ILE A 57 11.08 -9.21 -4.37
CA ILE A 57 9.88 -9.17 -5.21
C ILE A 57 10.27 -9.42 -6.67
N TYR A 58 11.34 -8.79 -7.17
CA TYR A 58 11.85 -8.99 -8.52
C TYR A 58 12.25 -10.46 -8.78
N ASP A 59 12.95 -11.08 -7.83
CA ASP A 59 13.38 -12.47 -7.94
C ASP A 59 12.19 -13.45 -7.91
N GLY A 60 11.11 -13.10 -7.19
CA GLY A 60 9.92 -13.94 -7.04
C GLY A 60 8.84 -13.72 -8.09
N HIS A 61 8.82 -12.56 -8.75
CA HIS A 61 7.72 -12.13 -9.60
C HIS A 61 8.24 -11.44 -10.87
N LYS A 62 7.74 -11.87 -12.02
CA LYS A 62 7.98 -11.18 -13.28
C LYS A 62 7.03 -9.99 -13.41
N ILE A 63 7.36 -8.87 -12.78
CA ILE A 63 6.54 -7.65 -12.79
C ILE A 63 6.56 -7.04 -14.19
N ASP A 64 5.38 -6.72 -14.72
CA ASP A 64 5.17 -6.09 -16.03
C ASP A 64 4.82 -4.59 -15.88
N GLU A 65 4.18 -4.20 -14.78
CA GLU A 65 3.76 -2.82 -14.52
C GLU A 65 3.86 -2.44 -13.04
N ILE A 66 4.12 -1.16 -12.75
CA ILE A 66 4.28 -0.65 -11.39
C ILE A 66 3.40 0.58 -11.18
N TYR A 67 2.60 0.57 -10.11
CA TYR A 67 1.74 1.65 -9.70
C TYR A 67 2.08 2.13 -8.28
N ILE A 68 2.17 3.44 -8.09
CA ILE A 68 2.55 4.06 -6.81
C ILE A 68 1.52 5.12 -6.42
N GLU A 69 1.17 5.21 -5.14
CA GLU A 69 0.35 6.32 -4.64
C GLU A 69 1.07 7.68 -4.81
N GLU A 70 0.36 8.66 -5.39
CA GLU A 70 0.81 10.05 -5.45
C GLU A 70 0.97 10.69 -4.07
N ASN A 71 2.06 11.45 -3.88
CA ASN A 71 2.24 12.24 -2.67
C ASN A 71 1.17 13.35 -2.54
N LEU A 72 0.73 13.61 -1.30
CA LEU A 72 -0.10 14.77 -0.98
C LEU A 72 0.61 16.08 -1.35
N GLN A 73 0.06 16.80 -2.34
CA GLN A 73 0.65 18.04 -2.87
C GLN A 73 0.28 19.31 -2.08
N THR A 74 -0.69 19.26 -1.14
CA THR A 74 -1.21 20.50 -0.52
C THR A 74 -0.73 20.71 0.91
N PHE A 75 0.01 21.81 1.12
CA PHE A 75 0.26 22.37 2.45
C PHE A 75 -0.99 23.12 2.93
N LYS A 76 -1.83 22.49 3.77
CA LYS A 76 -2.97 23.16 4.42
C LYS A 76 -2.72 23.31 5.92
N THR A 77 -3.14 24.43 6.47
CA THR A 77 -3.14 24.69 7.91
C THR A 77 -3.94 23.60 8.63
N GLY A 78 -3.33 22.96 9.64
CA GLY A 78 -3.95 21.87 10.41
C GLY A 78 -3.67 20.43 9.90
N LEU A 79 -2.88 20.26 8.83
CA LEU A 79 -2.39 18.96 8.36
C LEU A 79 -0.95 18.68 8.84
N SER A 80 -0.37 17.57 8.38
CA SER A 80 1.04 17.21 8.58
C SER A 80 1.98 18.40 8.35
N SER A 81 3.00 18.55 9.21
CA SER A 81 3.96 19.65 9.09
C SER A 81 4.63 19.67 7.72
N ALA A 82 5.03 20.86 7.24
CA ALA A 82 5.77 20.99 5.98
C ALA A 82 7.02 20.11 5.95
N LYS A 83 7.70 19.95 7.11
CA LYS A 83 8.83 19.03 7.27
C LYS A 83 8.45 17.57 7.04
N THR A 84 7.30 17.13 7.56
CA THR A 84 6.79 15.76 7.36
C THR A 84 6.44 15.52 5.90
N LEU A 85 5.73 16.45 5.26
CA LEU A 85 5.35 16.35 3.85
C LEU A 85 6.58 16.31 2.92
N ALA A 86 7.55 17.19 3.16
CA ALA A 86 8.81 17.19 2.40
C ALA A 86 9.62 15.90 2.61
N SER A 87 9.62 15.36 3.83
CA SER A 87 10.31 14.09 4.14
C SER A 87 9.64 12.91 3.45
N LEU A 88 8.30 12.87 3.43
CA LEU A 88 7.54 11.84 2.75
C LEU A 88 7.74 11.91 1.23
N ALA A 89 7.61 13.10 0.63
CA ALA A 89 7.81 13.29 -0.80
C ALA A 89 9.23 12.93 -1.25
N ARG A 90 10.25 13.31 -0.46
CA ARG A 90 11.64 12.89 -0.71
C ARG A 90 11.78 11.37 -0.66
N PHE A 91 11.21 10.74 0.37
CA PHE A 91 11.33 9.30 0.54
C PHE A 91 10.59 8.52 -0.55
N ASN A 92 9.38 8.96 -0.92
CA ASN A 92 8.63 8.42 -2.04
C ASN A 92 9.44 8.54 -3.34
N GLY A 93 10.03 9.71 -3.64
CA GLY A 93 10.92 9.87 -4.79
C GLY A 93 12.13 8.92 -4.82
N ILE A 94 12.78 8.70 -3.66
CA ILE A 94 13.89 7.73 -3.56
C ILE A 94 13.40 6.31 -3.87
N VAL A 95 12.29 5.87 -3.26
CA VAL A 95 11.77 4.52 -3.46
C VAL A 95 11.25 4.31 -4.88
N SER A 96 10.60 5.31 -5.48
CA SER A 96 10.17 5.26 -6.88
C SER A 96 11.35 5.10 -7.84
N TYR A 97 12.45 5.84 -7.60
CA TYR A 97 13.69 5.67 -8.37
C TYR A 97 14.27 4.26 -8.18
N LEU A 98 14.33 3.76 -6.95
CA LEU A 98 14.82 2.40 -6.68
C LEU A 98 13.96 1.33 -7.36
N SER A 99 12.64 1.54 -7.40
CA SER A 99 11.71 0.67 -8.13
C SER A 99 12.06 0.62 -9.62
N GLU A 100 12.23 1.78 -10.26
CA GLU A 100 12.63 1.83 -11.67
C GLU A 100 13.97 1.14 -11.91
N GLN A 101 14.96 1.32 -11.02
CA GLN A 101 16.27 0.69 -11.14
C GLN A 101 16.21 -0.84 -11.00
N VAL A 102 15.37 -1.37 -10.11
CA VAL A 102 15.25 -2.83 -9.89
C VAL A 102 14.50 -3.49 -11.03
N PHE A 103 13.37 -2.93 -11.45
CA PHE A 103 12.47 -3.59 -12.40
C PHE A 103 12.71 -3.16 -13.86
N GLY A 104 13.42 -2.06 -14.10
CA GLY A 104 13.57 -1.49 -15.45
C GLY A 104 12.27 -0.89 -16.00
N LEU A 105 11.30 -0.60 -15.14
CA LEU A 105 9.96 -0.11 -15.48
C LEU A 105 9.70 1.22 -14.78
N SER A 106 9.29 2.24 -15.53
CA SER A 106 8.93 3.53 -14.94
C SER A 106 7.59 3.43 -14.21
N PRO A 107 7.51 3.76 -12.90
CA PRO A 107 6.26 3.67 -12.16
C PRO A 107 5.21 4.69 -12.61
N VAL A 108 3.94 4.29 -12.63
CA VAL A 108 2.79 5.15 -12.87
C VAL A 108 2.21 5.61 -11.53
N PHE A 109 2.05 6.91 -11.36
CA PHE A 109 1.54 7.48 -10.12
C PHE A 109 0.02 7.65 -10.17
N LEU A 110 -0.67 7.17 -9.13
CA LEU A 110 -2.13 7.24 -9.02
C LEU A 110 -2.58 8.10 -7.85
N ASN A 111 -3.56 8.97 -8.13
CA ASN A 111 -4.22 9.71 -7.07
C ASN A 111 -5.06 8.78 -6.19
N VAL A 112 -4.84 8.79 -4.88
CA VAL A 112 -5.53 7.88 -3.94
C VAL A 112 -7.06 7.98 -3.99
N ASN A 113 -7.61 9.18 -4.19
CA ASN A 113 -9.07 9.34 -4.24
C ASN A 113 -9.65 8.83 -5.55
N SER A 114 -8.94 9.07 -6.66
CA SER A 114 -9.32 8.54 -7.97
C SER A 114 -9.21 7.02 -8.00
N ALA A 115 -8.14 6.45 -7.43
CA ALA A 115 -7.94 5.00 -7.30
C ALA A 115 -9.05 4.33 -6.48
N ARG A 116 -9.37 4.87 -5.29
CA ARG A 116 -10.48 4.37 -4.48
C ARG A 116 -11.81 4.41 -5.23
N LYS A 117 -12.06 5.50 -5.98
CA LYS A 117 -13.29 5.64 -6.76
C LYS A 117 -13.34 4.67 -7.94
N SER A 118 -12.22 4.43 -8.65
CA SER A 118 -12.19 3.55 -9.82
C SER A 118 -12.47 2.11 -9.47
N VAL A 119 -11.99 1.65 -8.30
CA VAL A 119 -12.30 0.29 -7.80
C VAL A 119 -13.67 0.20 -7.10
N GLY A 120 -14.40 1.31 -6.95
CA GLY A 120 -15.77 1.32 -6.42
C GLY A 120 -15.90 1.53 -4.90
N ILE A 121 -14.84 1.93 -4.20
CA ILE A 121 -14.90 2.26 -2.77
C ILE A 121 -15.72 3.54 -2.55
N LYS A 122 -16.83 3.41 -1.81
CA LYS A 122 -17.71 4.53 -1.43
C LYS A 122 -17.52 4.89 0.05
N LEU A 123 -16.66 5.86 0.32
CA LEU A 123 -16.37 6.29 1.69
C LEU A 123 -17.55 7.02 2.34
N ILE A 124 -17.96 6.55 3.52
CA ILE A 124 -18.93 7.20 4.39
C ILE A 124 -18.19 8.15 5.33
N LYS A 125 -18.57 9.43 5.35
CA LYS A 125 -17.95 10.43 6.22
C LYS A 125 -18.28 10.14 7.69
N LYS A 126 -17.34 10.42 8.61
CA LYS A 126 -17.53 10.23 10.07
C LYS A 126 -18.79 10.93 10.61
N ARG A 127 -19.10 12.14 10.11
CA ARG A 127 -20.33 12.87 10.48
C ARG A 127 -21.63 12.16 10.11
N ASN A 128 -21.57 11.20 9.19
CA ASN A 128 -22.69 10.36 8.76
C ASN A 128 -22.58 8.94 9.38
N GLY A 129 -21.82 8.76 10.47
CA GLY A 129 -21.65 7.47 11.13
C GLY A 129 -20.63 6.52 10.48
N GLY A 130 -19.84 7.00 9.50
CA GLY A 130 -18.81 6.17 8.87
C GLY A 130 -17.66 5.82 9.81
N LYS A 131 -17.13 4.59 9.67
CA LYS A 131 -15.89 4.14 10.31
C LYS A 131 -14.68 4.99 9.86
N PRO A 132 -13.52 4.95 10.53
CA PRO A 132 -12.28 5.51 9.98
C PRO A 132 -12.02 5.05 8.55
N THR A 133 -11.49 5.93 7.69
CA THR A 133 -11.24 5.63 6.26
C THR A 133 -10.44 4.36 6.06
N LYS A 134 -9.38 4.16 6.84
CA LYS A 134 -8.52 2.96 6.75
C LYS A 134 -9.29 1.66 7.03
N GLU A 135 -10.24 1.69 7.96
CA GLU A 135 -11.10 0.53 8.24
C GLU A 135 -12.09 0.27 7.10
N GLN A 136 -12.68 1.31 6.50
CA GLN A 136 -13.57 1.15 5.35
C GLN A 136 -12.83 0.60 4.11
N VAL A 137 -11.60 1.04 3.89
CA VAL A 137 -10.74 0.51 2.81
C VAL A 137 -10.40 -0.94 3.09
N PHE A 138 -10.00 -1.27 4.32
CA PHE A 138 -9.73 -2.65 4.72
C PHE A 138 -10.94 -3.57 4.51
N ASP A 139 -12.11 -3.17 5.02
CA ASP A 139 -13.36 -3.96 4.86
C ASP A 139 -13.64 -4.24 3.39
N TRP A 140 -13.50 -3.23 2.51
CA TRP A 140 -13.70 -3.40 1.07
C TRP A 140 -12.67 -4.34 0.44
N VAL A 141 -11.39 -4.23 0.81
CA VAL A 141 -10.33 -5.12 0.27
C VAL A 141 -10.54 -6.56 0.73
N ASP A 142 -10.92 -6.77 1.99
CA ASP A 142 -11.22 -8.11 2.51
C ASP A 142 -12.40 -8.74 1.77
N ASP A 143 -13.47 -7.99 1.54
CA ASP A 143 -14.63 -8.43 0.76
C ASP A 143 -14.26 -8.75 -0.69
N ASP A 144 -13.48 -7.88 -1.35
CA ASP A 144 -13.04 -8.05 -2.75
C ASP A 144 -12.15 -9.30 -2.92
N LEU A 145 -11.21 -9.53 -1.98
CA LEU A 145 -10.40 -10.73 -1.96
C LEU A 145 -11.24 -11.99 -1.73
N CYS A 146 -12.17 -11.96 -0.77
CA CYS A 146 -13.08 -13.08 -0.50
C CYS A 146 -13.93 -13.44 -1.72
N GLN A 147 -14.46 -12.45 -2.45
CA GLN A 147 -15.23 -12.68 -3.68
C GLN A 147 -14.41 -13.35 -4.78
N MET A 148 -13.11 -13.09 -4.83
CA MET A 148 -12.18 -13.75 -5.76
C MET A 148 -11.67 -15.10 -5.24
N SER A 149 -12.30 -15.68 -4.21
CA SER A 149 -11.86 -16.91 -3.54
C SER A 149 -10.43 -16.84 -2.99
N HIS A 150 -9.91 -15.62 -2.78
CA HIS A 150 -8.62 -15.37 -2.15
C HIS A 150 -8.84 -15.17 -0.66
N THR A 151 -8.71 -16.25 0.11
CA THR A 151 -8.74 -16.16 1.56
C THR A 151 -7.35 -15.78 2.07
N LYS A 152 -7.22 -14.57 2.60
CA LYS A 152 -5.98 -14.11 3.22
C LYS A 152 -6.10 -14.13 4.73
N GLN A 153 -5.14 -14.79 5.40
CA GLN A 153 -4.96 -14.62 6.83
C GLN A 153 -4.27 -13.28 7.08
N TRP A 154 -5.02 -12.31 7.59
CA TRP A 154 -4.46 -11.01 7.91
C TRP A 154 -3.50 -11.08 9.10
N PRO A 155 -2.34 -10.41 9.03
CA PRO A 155 -1.43 -10.28 10.16
C PRO A 155 -2.12 -9.77 11.42
N MET A 156 -1.98 -10.51 12.51
CA MET A 156 -2.49 -10.15 13.83
C MET A 156 -1.33 -9.86 14.79
N LYS A 157 -1.58 -8.98 15.76
CA LYS A 157 -0.60 -8.60 16.78
C LYS A 157 -1.20 -8.64 18.17
N THR A 158 -0.44 -9.21 19.11
CA THR A 158 -0.78 -9.14 20.54
C THR A 158 -0.28 -7.82 21.13
N MET A 159 -1.17 -7.09 21.81
CA MET A 159 -0.85 -5.84 22.49
C MET A 159 0.01 -6.09 23.73
N LYS A 160 1.19 -5.47 23.78
CA LYS A 160 2.18 -5.68 24.85
C LYS A 160 2.01 -4.75 26.06
N SER A 161 1.29 -3.64 25.89
CA SER A 161 1.11 -2.61 26.91
C SER A 161 -0.21 -1.85 26.73
N GLY A 162 -0.55 -1.01 27.71
CA GLY A 162 -1.76 -0.19 27.72
C GLY A 162 -3.03 -0.94 28.17
N PRO A 163 -4.19 -0.27 28.15
CA PRO A 163 -5.46 -0.82 28.64
C PRO A 163 -5.93 -2.09 27.92
N ARG A 164 -5.39 -2.35 26.72
CA ARG A 164 -5.72 -3.50 25.87
C ARG A 164 -4.64 -4.60 25.89
N LYS A 165 -3.72 -4.59 26.87
CA LYS A 165 -2.64 -5.59 26.96
C LYS A 165 -3.21 -7.02 26.93
N GLY A 166 -2.57 -7.89 26.15
CA GLY A 166 -2.99 -9.28 25.96
C GLY A 166 -4.06 -9.49 24.89
N GLN A 167 -4.72 -8.44 24.42
CA GLN A 167 -5.67 -8.55 23.30
C GLN A 167 -4.92 -8.77 21.98
N VAL A 168 -5.48 -9.66 21.16
CA VAL A 168 -5.04 -9.89 19.77
C VAL A 168 -5.86 -8.97 18.88
N ILE A 169 -5.20 -8.09 18.16
CA ILE A 169 -5.82 -7.14 17.24
C ILE A 169 -5.22 -7.30 15.83
N LEU A 170 -5.91 -6.78 14.82
CA LEU A 170 -5.34 -6.63 13.49
C LEU A 170 -4.05 -5.81 13.58
N ASP A 171 -2.98 -6.28 12.93
CA ASP A 171 -1.74 -5.53 12.87
C ASP A 171 -1.98 -4.23 12.09
N PRO A 172 -1.73 -3.03 12.66
CA PRO A 172 -2.02 -1.78 11.95
C PRO A 172 -1.32 -1.61 10.60
N ARG A 173 -0.27 -2.38 10.33
CA ARG A 173 0.46 -2.38 9.05
C ARG A 173 -0.34 -3.05 7.92
N THR A 174 -1.42 -3.76 8.24
CA THR A 174 -2.35 -4.28 7.24
C THR A 174 -2.99 -3.17 6.43
N TYR A 175 -3.20 -1.99 7.01
CA TYR A 175 -3.77 -0.86 6.29
C TYR A 175 -2.86 -0.40 5.14
N ASP A 176 -1.53 -0.40 5.35
CA ASP A 176 -0.58 -0.05 4.29
C ASP A 176 -0.60 -1.12 3.17
N MET A 177 -0.79 -2.41 3.52
CA MET A 177 -0.99 -3.48 2.52
C MET A 177 -2.27 -3.23 1.69
N THR A 178 -3.38 -2.87 2.34
CA THR A 178 -4.65 -2.66 1.65
C THR A 178 -4.65 -1.39 0.80
N ASP A 179 -3.95 -0.32 1.22
CA ASP A 179 -3.78 0.87 0.39
C ASP A 179 -2.95 0.50 -0.87
N ALA A 180 -1.87 -0.28 -0.74
CA ALA A 180 -1.11 -0.79 -1.90
C ALA A 180 -1.93 -1.70 -2.83
N TYR A 181 -2.83 -2.52 -2.28
CA TYR A 181 -3.77 -3.33 -3.06
C TYR A 181 -4.69 -2.47 -3.92
N VAL A 182 -5.27 -1.41 -3.35
CA VAL A 182 -6.16 -0.49 -4.05
C VAL A 182 -5.42 0.20 -5.20
N ILE A 183 -4.16 0.58 -4.99
CA ILE A 183 -3.32 1.17 -6.05
C ILE A 183 -3.08 0.16 -7.19
N ALA A 184 -2.69 -1.08 -6.88
CA ALA A 184 -2.51 -2.11 -7.90
C ALA A 184 -3.82 -2.41 -8.67
N ARG A 185 -4.94 -2.61 -7.96
CA ARG A 185 -6.25 -2.86 -8.57
C ARG A 185 -6.72 -1.69 -9.43
N ALA A 186 -6.51 -0.46 -9.01
CA ALA A 186 -6.86 0.72 -9.79
C ALA A 186 -6.00 0.83 -11.05
N GLY A 187 -4.72 0.45 -10.99
CA GLY A 187 -3.83 0.40 -12.14
C GLY A 187 -4.33 -0.53 -13.26
N LEU A 188 -4.85 -1.71 -12.88
CA LEU A 188 -5.45 -2.66 -13.83
C LEU A 188 -6.67 -2.13 -14.62
N LEU A 189 -7.22 -0.97 -14.24
CA LEU A 189 -8.40 -0.35 -14.86
C LEU A 189 -8.04 0.84 -15.77
N ILE A 190 -6.75 1.13 -15.94
CA ILE A 190 -6.23 2.20 -16.81
C ILE A 190 -6.02 1.64 -18.22
#